data_AF-A0A7V1NSD2-F1
#
_entry.id   AF-A0A7V1NSD2-F1
#
_cell.length_a   1.000
_cell.length_b   1.000
_cell.length_c   1.000
_cell.angle_alpha   90.00
_cell.angle_beta   90.00
_cell.angle_gamma   90.00
#
_symmetry.space_group_name_H-M   'P 1'
#
loop_
_entity.id
_entity.type
_entity.pdbx_description
1 polymer ?
#
loop_
_entity_poly.entity_id
_entity_poly.type
_entity_poly.pdbx_seq_one_letter_code
_entity_poly.pdbx_strand_id
1 'polypeptide(L)'
;GMLRALGWRRGRVLWMILRESLTLSVLGGVAGLVAGVVVSELLNADPFMAGFVQARFSLGLFAQALLTALVLGAAGGLYPAWRASRLRPVEALRYE
;
A
#
# COMPACT_ATOMS: atom_id res chain seq x y z
N GLY A 1 -4.17 -18.83 -10.54
CA GLY A 1 -4.32 -20.07 -11.31
C GLY A 1 -3.75 -19.93 -12.70
N MET A 2 -4.30 -19.01 -13.50
CA MET A 2 -3.99 -18.81 -14.91
C MET A 2 -2.49 -18.60 -15.23
N LEU A 3 -1.80 -17.67 -14.56
CA LEU A 3 -0.35 -17.45 -14.77
C LEU A 3 0.52 -18.69 -14.45
N ARG A 4 0.11 -19.50 -13.45
CA ARG A 4 0.79 -20.75 -13.12
C ARG A 4 0.52 -21.85 -14.15
N ALA A 5 -0.62 -21.84 -14.82
CA ALA A 5 -0.92 -22.73 -15.94
C ALA A 5 -0.07 -22.37 -17.18
N LEU A 6 0.28 -21.09 -17.34
CA LEU A 6 1.20 -20.59 -18.37
C LEU A 6 2.71 -20.81 -18.02
N GLY A 7 3.02 -21.62 -17.01
CA GLY A 7 4.41 -21.98 -16.66
C GLY A 7 5.17 -20.96 -15.81
N TRP A 8 4.51 -19.93 -15.26
CA TRP A 8 5.21 -18.97 -14.39
C TRP A 8 5.68 -19.61 -13.08
N ARG A 9 6.94 -19.34 -12.71
CA ARG A 9 7.53 -19.76 -11.43
C ARG A 9 6.79 -19.09 -10.25
N ARG A 10 6.60 -19.82 -9.15
CA ARG A 10 5.92 -19.33 -7.93
C ARG A 10 6.49 -18.01 -7.43
N GLY A 11 7.82 -17.87 -7.42
CA GLY A 11 8.50 -16.64 -7.00
C GLY A 11 8.22 -15.45 -7.92
N ARG A 12 8.02 -15.66 -9.23
CA ARG A 12 7.70 -14.57 -10.17
C ARG A 12 6.32 -13.99 -9.90
N VAL A 13 5.33 -14.85 -9.61
CA VAL A 13 3.97 -14.42 -9.24
C VAL A 13 3.97 -13.68 -7.90
N LEU A 14 4.74 -14.18 -6.91
CA LEU A 14 4.90 -13.50 -5.63
C LEU A 14 5.46 -12.08 -5.80
N TRP A 15 6.57 -11.94 -6.54
CA TRP A 15 7.21 -10.65 -6.77
C TRP A 15 6.35 -9.68 -7.58
N MET A 16 5.57 -10.17 -8.55
CA MET A 16 4.63 -9.34 -9.29
C MET A 16 3.60 -8.70 -8.36
N ILE A 17 2.91 -9.50 -7.55
CA ILE A 17 1.88 -9.02 -6.62
C ILE A 17 2.50 -8.10 -5.57
N LEU A 18 3.65 -8.47 -5.01
CA LEU A 18 4.36 -7.62 -4.05
C LEU A 18 4.74 -6.26 -4.64
N ARG A 19 5.25 -6.21 -5.87
CA ARG A 19 5.57 -4.93 -6.53
C ARG A 19 4.33 -4.08 -6.75
N GLU A 20 3.21 -4.70 -7.08
CA GLU A 20 1.94 -3.99 -7.28
C GLU A 20 1.43 -3.42 -5.95
N SER A 21 1.43 -4.23 -4.89
CA SER A 21 1.08 -3.77 -3.54
C SER A 21 2.00 -2.65 -3.05
N LEU A 22 3.32 -2.77 -3.26
CA LEU A 22 4.28 -1.73 -2.89
C LEU A 22 4.05 -0.44 -3.68
N THR A 23 3.80 -0.53 -4.99
CA THR A 23 3.51 0.65 -5.84
C THR A 23 2.24 1.36 -5.35
N LEU A 24 1.16 0.61 -5.10
CA LEU A 24 -0.08 1.16 -4.56
C LEU A 24 0.13 1.80 -3.18
N SER A 25 1.02 1.24 -2.36
CA SER A 25 1.29 1.76 -1.02
C SER A 25 2.11 3.04 -1.04
N VAL A 26 3.06 3.17 -1.97
CA VAL A 26 3.78 4.42 -2.21
C VAL A 26 2.80 5.49 -2.71
N LEU A 27 1.97 5.16 -3.70
CA LEU A 27 0.99 6.10 -4.24
C LEU A 27 -0.02 6.54 -3.17
N GLY A 28 -0.55 5.59 -2.40
CA GLY A 28 -1.46 5.87 -1.29
C GLY A 28 -0.79 6.66 -0.17
N GLY A 29 0.47 6.36 0.16
CA GLY A 29 1.25 7.11 1.13
C GLY A 29 1.48 8.56 0.71
N VAL A 30 1.90 8.80 -0.54
CA VAL A 30 2.06 10.15 -1.08
C VAL A 30 0.73 10.90 -1.13
N ALA A 31 -0.34 10.27 -1.64
CA ALA A 31 -1.67 10.87 -1.67
C ALA A 31 -2.19 11.22 -0.26
N GLY A 32 -1.98 10.33 0.71
CA GLY A 32 -2.35 10.55 2.11
C GLY A 32 -1.55 11.68 2.76
N LEU A 33 -0.25 11.81 2.45
CA LEU A 33 0.56 12.93 2.90
C LEU A 33 0.06 14.26 2.35
N VAL A 34 -0.22 14.33 1.04
CA VAL A 34 -0.78 15.53 0.41
C VAL A 34 -2.13 15.89 1.04
N ALA A 35 -3.03 14.92 1.17
CA ALA A 35 -4.34 15.13 1.79
C ALA A 35 -4.21 15.59 3.25
N GLY A 36 -3.30 15.00 4.03
CA GLY A 36 -3.06 15.37 5.42
C GLY A 36 -2.55 16.80 5.58
N VAL A 37 -1.65 17.24 4.71
CA VAL A 37 -1.19 18.64 4.67
C VAL A 37 -2.34 19.57 4.31
N VAL A 38 -3.09 19.27 3.24
CA VAL A 38 -4.23 20.10 2.80
C VAL A 38 -5.27 20.25 3.92
N VAL A 39 -5.65 19.16 4.57
CA VAL A 39 -6.61 19.20 5.70
C VAL A 39 -6.05 20.02 6.86
N SER A 40 -4.77 19.89 7.17
CA SER A 40 -4.13 20.66 8.26
C SER A 40 -4.08 22.16 7.97
N GLU A 41 -3.84 22.56 6.73
CA GLU A 41 -3.87 23.96 6.28
C GLU A 41 -5.29 24.52 6.33
N LEU A 42 -6.29 23.75 5.87
CA LEU A 42 -7.70 24.15 5.95
C LEU A 42 -8.17 24.35 7.39
N LEU A 43 -7.71 23.51 8.32
CA LEU A 43 -8.00 23.67 9.75
C LEU A 43 -7.28 24.89 10.36
N ASN A 44 -6.06 25.21 9.91
CA ASN A 44 -5.36 26.42 10.37
C ASN A 44 -5.94 27.71 9.79
N ALA A 45 -6.61 27.64 8.64
CA ALA A 45 -7.29 28.79 8.04
C ALA A 45 -8.50 29.27 8.87
N ASP A 46 -9.06 28.41 9.74
CA ASP A 46 -10.12 28.79 10.66
C ASP A 46 -9.52 29.43 11.94
N PRO A 47 -9.78 30.73 12.22
CA PRO A 47 -9.26 31.43 13.39
C PRO A 47 -9.62 30.79 14.73
N PHE A 48 -10.71 30.01 14.78
CA PHE A 48 -11.14 29.30 15.98
C PHE A 48 -10.28 28.05 16.26
N MET A 49 -9.71 27.45 15.21
CA MET A 49 -8.91 26.23 15.26
C MET A 49 -7.40 26.49 15.21
N ALA A 50 -6.97 27.64 14.68
CA ALA A 50 -5.57 28.06 14.57
C ALA A 50 -4.80 28.06 15.91
N GLY A 51 -5.49 28.28 17.04
CA GLY A 51 -4.89 28.21 18.38
C GLY A 51 -4.72 26.79 18.94
N PHE A 52 -5.47 25.81 18.41
CA PHE A 52 -5.51 24.43 18.91
C PHE A 52 -4.67 23.47 18.06
N VAL A 53 -4.55 23.71 16.75
CA VAL A 53 -3.89 22.80 15.80
C VAL A 53 -2.60 23.42 15.25
N GLN A 54 -1.52 23.36 16.03
CA GLN A 54 -0.17 23.68 15.52
C GLN A 54 0.39 22.47 14.76
N ALA A 55 0.09 22.38 13.46
CA ALA A 55 0.64 21.35 12.59
C ALA A 55 2.15 21.58 12.39
N ARG A 56 2.98 20.81 13.10
CA ARG A 56 4.44 20.83 12.93
C ARG A 56 4.85 19.73 11.96
N PHE A 57 5.03 20.09 10.70
CA PHE A 57 5.57 19.19 9.69
C PHE A 57 7.08 19.03 9.89
N SER A 58 7.53 17.81 10.15
CA SER A 58 8.95 17.47 10.18
C SER A 58 9.26 16.41 9.13
N LEU A 59 10.47 16.45 8.58
CA LEU A 59 10.97 15.42 7.66
C LEU A 59 10.88 14.01 8.27
N GLY A 60 11.06 13.90 9.60
CA GLY A 60 10.91 12.63 10.32
C GLY A 60 9.48 12.09 10.31
N LEU A 61 8.48 12.97 10.48
CA LEU A 61 7.06 12.58 10.41
C LEU A 61 6.69 12.07 9.01
N PHE A 62 7.14 12.75 7.96
CA PHE A 62 6.92 12.31 6.58
C PHE A 62 7.58 10.96 6.29
N ALA A 63 8.83 10.78 6.72
CA ALA A 63 9.55 9.52 6.56
C ALA A 63 8.85 8.38 7.31
N GLN A 64 8.39 8.61 8.54
CA GLN A 64 7.67 7.62 9.33
C GLN A 64 6.32 7.26 8.71
N ALA A 65 5.58 8.23 8.17
CA ALA A 65 4.33 7.99 7.47
C ALA A 65 4.53 7.12 6.21
N LEU A 66 5.54 7.43 5.39
CA LEU A 66 5.91 6.65 4.21
C LEU A 66 6.36 5.23 4.58
N LEU A 67 7.19 5.08 5.61
CA LEU A 67 7.60 3.78 6.14
C LEU A 67 6.41 2.96 6.59
N THR A 68 5.47 3.58 7.32
CA THR A 68 4.27 2.90 7.81
C THR A 68 3.38 2.45 6.64
N ALA A 69 3.18 3.31 5.63
CA ALA A 69 2.45 2.95 4.42
C ALA A 69 3.10 1.78 3.68
N LEU A 70 4.42 1.78 3.52
CA LEU A 70 5.17 0.68 2.90
C LEU A 70 5.06 -0.63 3.69
N VAL A 71 5.17 -0.58 5.02
CA VAL A 71 5.07 -1.76 5.89
C VAL A 71 3.66 -2.36 5.83
N LEU A 72 2.62 -1.53 5.93
CA LEU A 72 1.23 -1.97 5.82
C LEU A 72 0.93 -2.52 4.43
N GLY A 73 1.46 -1.87 3.40
CA GLY A 73 1.41 -2.30 2.01
C GLY A 73 2.03 -3.67 1.76
N ALA A 74 3.25 -3.85 2.25
CA ALA A 74 3.97 -5.10 2.17
C ALA A 74 3.25 -6.20 2.96
N ALA A 75 2.81 -5.92 4.20
CA ALA A 75 2.09 -6.88 5.02
C ALA A 75 0.76 -7.30 4.38
N GLY A 76 -0.01 -6.33 3.88
CA GLY A 76 -1.28 -6.55 3.19
C GLY A 76 -1.14 -7.28 1.86
N GLY A 77 -0.03 -7.05 1.13
CA GLY A 77 0.28 -7.72 -0.13
C GLY A 77 0.94 -9.09 0.03
N LEU A 78 1.72 -9.31 1.10
CA LEU A 78 2.52 -10.52 1.28
C LEU A 78 1.66 -11.77 1.52
N TYR A 79 0.63 -11.66 2.35
CA TYR A 79 -0.30 -12.77 2.60
C TYR A 79 -1.03 -13.24 1.32
N PRO A 80 -1.73 -12.37 0.55
CA PRO A 80 -2.39 -12.78 -0.68
C PRO A 80 -1.38 -13.22 -1.75
N ALA A 81 -0.22 -12.56 -1.87
CA ALA A 81 0.83 -12.97 -2.81
C ALA A 81 1.33 -14.39 -2.51
N TRP A 82 1.57 -14.70 -1.23
CA TRP A 82 2.00 -16.02 -0.80
C TRP A 82 0.94 -17.08 -1.08
N ARG A 83 -0.33 -16.79 -0.73
CA ARG A 83 -1.47 -17.66 -1.03
C ARG A 83 -1.62 -17.91 -2.54
N ALA A 84 -1.55 -16.86 -3.36
CA ALA A 84 -1.64 -16.93 -4.83
C ALA A 84 -0.49 -17.75 -5.46
N SER A 85 0.73 -17.62 -4.93
CA SER A 85 1.89 -18.38 -5.39
C SER A 85 1.77 -19.89 -5.13
N ARG A 86 0.98 -20.29 -4.11
CA ARG A 86 0.80 -21.68 -3.67
C ARG A 86 -0.45 -22.37 -4.24
N LEU A 87 -1.42 -21.63 -4.77
CA LEU A 87 -2.65 -22.16 -5.40
C LEU A 87 -2.33 -23.10 -6.58
N ARG A 88 -2.63 -24.40 -6.44
CA ARG A 88 -2.24 -25.44 -7.39
C ARG A 88 -3.02 -25.27 -8.71
N PRO A 89 -2.38 -25.36 -9.89
CA PRO A 89 -3.05 -25.14 -11.18
C PRO A 89 -4.16 -26.16 -11.50
N VAL A 90 -4.15 -27.33 -10.83
CA VAL A 90 -5.16 -28.40 -11.02
C VAL A 90 -6.55 -28.00 -10.53
N GLU A 91 -6.68 -27.03 -9.60
CA GLU A 91 -7.99 -26.51 -9.17
C GLU A 91 -8.58 -25.47 -10.14
N ALA A 92 -7.78 -24.92 -11.06
CA ALA A 92 -8.24 -23.89 -12.01
C ALA A 92 -8.90 -24.47 -13.27
N LEU A 93 -8.75 -25.77 -13.52
CA LEU A 93 -9.34 -26.50 -14.66
C LEU A 93 -10.59 -27.31 -14.27
N ARG A 94 -10.95 -27.35 -12.98
CA ARG A 94 -12.07 -28.15 -12.47
C ARG A 94 -13.34 -27.33 -12.22
N TYR A 95 -13.33 -26.08 -12.69
CA TYR A 95 -14.46 -25.14 -12.67
C TYR A 95 -15.03 -24.88 -14.08
N GLU A 96 -14.67 -25.72 -15.04
CA GLU A 96 -15.58 -26.04 -16.15
C GLU A 96 -16.48 -27.20 -15.75
#